data_AF-A0A356UFH3-F1
#
_entry.id   AF-A0A356UFH3-F1
#
_cell.length_a   1.000
_cell.length_b   1.000
_cell.length_c   1.000
_cell.angle_alpha   90.00
_cell.angle_beta   90.00
_cell.angle_gamma   90.00
#
_symmetry.space_group_name_H-M   'P 1'
#
loop_
_entity.id
_entity.type
_entity.pdbx_description
1 polymer ?
#
loop_
_entity_poly.entity_id
_entity_poly.type
_entity_poly.pdbx_seq_one_letter_code
_entity_poly.pdbx_strand_id
1 'polypeptide(L)'
;SVNQFGGFKVQGKDLETARKLLRDAQALEKVGVFSMVLEGVPTALAKKVTEEVSVPTIGIGAGPYCDGQVLVINDMLGMFSGHIPKFVKKYVDLQPLIMEALKAYKKEVEEGSFPGPEHGFTISDDVLDKLY
;
A
#
# COMPACT_ATOMS: atom_id res chain seq x y z
N SER A 1 -6.48 -15.36 -3.35
CA SER A 1 -5.87 -14.66 -2.18
C SER A 1 -4.42 -15.12 -2.03
N VAL A 2 -3.53 -14.29 -1.44
CA VAL A 2 -2.11 -14.63 -1.17
C VAL A 2 -1.97 -16.02 -0.51
N ASN A 3 -2.94 -16.39 0.33
CA ASN A 3 -3.01 -17.69 1.00
C ASN A 3 -3.32 -18.87 0.06
N GLN A 4 -4.09 -18.67 -1.02
CA GLN A 4 -4.35 -19.70 -2.04
C GLN A 4 -3.15 -19.92 -2.96
N PHE A 5 -2.33 -18.89 -3.20
CA PHE A 5 -1.18 -18.99 -4.08
C PHE A 5 0.12 -19.38 -3.35
N GLY A 6 0.11 -19.40 -2.02
CA GLY A 6 1.29 -19.68 -1.19
C GLY A 6 2.34 -18.56 -1.27
N GLY A 7 1.89 -17.30 -1.28
CA GLY A 7 2.74 -16.11 -1.36
C GLY A 7 2.58 -15.30 -2.65
N PHE A 8 3.39 -14.24 -2.78
CA PHE A 8 3.43 -13.38 -3.96
C PHE A 8 4.04 -14.12 -5.15
N LYS A 9 3.20 -14.71 -5.99
CA LYS A 9 3.63 -15.36 -7.24
C LYS A 9 3.19 -14.53 -8.43
N VAL A 10 4.14 -14.29 -9.33
CA VAL A 10 3.90 -13.68 -10.64
C VAL A 10 2.87 -14.54 -11.40
N GLN A 11 1.82 -13.91 -11.92
CA GLN A 11 0.71 -14.56 -12.64
C GLN A 11 0.96 -14.54 -14.16
N GLY A 12 0.38 -15.47 -14.93
CA GLY A 12 0.46 -15.43 -16.39
C GLY A 12 1.84 -15.79 -16.96
N LYS A 13 2.60 -16.66 -16.28
CA LYS A 13 3.92 -17.11 -16.73
C LYS A 13 3.88 -18.22 -17.78
N ASP A 14 2.77 -18.95 -17.84
CA ASP A 14 2.52 -20.00 -18.82
C ASP A 14 1.35 -19.61 -19.72
N LEU A 15 1.20 -20.34 -20.83
CA LEU A 15 0.21 -20.02 -21.86
C LEU A 15 -1.23 -20.10 -21.33
N GLU A 16 -1.53 -21.06 -20.45
CA GLU A 16 -2.88 -21.26 -19.94
C GLU A 16 -3.27 -20.11 -19.02
N THR A 17 -2.41 -19.77 -18.06
CA THR A 17 -2.64 -18.67 -17.11
C THR A 17 -2.64 -17.31 -17.80
N ALA A 18 -1.79 -17.10 -18.81
CA ALA A 18 -1.79 -15.87 -19.60
C ALA A 18 -3.09 -15.69 -20.41
N ARG A 19 -3.55 -16.77 -21.08
CA ARG A 19 -4.84 -16.76 -21.81
C ARG A 19 -6.02 -16.53 -20.85
N LYS A 20 -5.98 -17.16 -19.67
CA LYS A 20 -7.01 -16.96 -18.66
C LYS A 20 -7.07 -15.50 -18.22
N LEU A 21 -5.92 -14.88 -17.91
CA LEU A 21 -5.85 -13.49 -17.48
C LEU A 21 -6.45 -12.53 -18.53
N LEU A 22 -6.10 -12.72 -19.81
CA LEU A 22 -6.68 -11.90 -20.89
C LEU A 22 -8.20 -12.09 -21.01
N ARG A 23 -8.69 -13.34 -20.93
CA ARG A 23 -10.13 -13.61 -20.95
C ARG A 23 -10.86 -13.00 -19.77
N ASP A 24 -10.27 -13.08 -18.58
CA ASP A 24 -10.85 -12.51 -17.36
C ASP A 24 -10.94 -10.98 -17.47
N ALA A 25 -9.90 -10.31 -17.99
CA ALA A 25 -9.91 -8.86 -18.22
C ALA A 25 -11.02 -8.44 -19.20
N GLN A 26 -11.15 -9.14 -20.33
CA GLN A 26 -12.22 -8.90 -21.30
C GLN A 26 -13.62 -9.20 -20.73
N ALA A 27 -13.74 -10.19 -19.85
CA ALA A 27 -15.01 -10.51 -19.19
C ALA A 27 -15.41 -9.41 -18.19
N LEU A 28 -14.45 -8.89 -17.41
CA LEU A 28 -14.66 -7.77 -16.49
C LEU A 28 -15.08 -6.51 -17.24
N GLU A 29 -14.41 -6.20 -18.34
CA GLU A 29 -14.80 -5.09 -19.21
C GLU A 29 -16.26 -5.23 -19.69
N LYS A 30 -16.65 -6.42 -20.17
CA LYS A 30 -18.03 -6.68 -20.66
C LYS A 30 -19.11 -6.50 -19.60
N VAL A 31 -18.80 -6.69 -18.32
CA VAL A 31 -19.75 -6.45 -17.22
C VAL A 31 -19.72 -5.00 -16.72
N GLY A 32 -18.93 -4.12 -17.36
CA GLY A 32 -18.97 -2.68 -17.15
C GLY A 32 -18.11 -2.16 -16.00
N VAL A 33 -16.99 -2.85 -15.67
CA VAL A 33 -16.02 -2.26 -14.74
C VAL A 33 -15.46 -0.96 -15.31
N PHE A 34 -15.20 0.03 -14.46
CA PHE A 34 -14.67 1.33 -14.92
C PHE A 34 -13.13 1.33 -15.02
N SER A 35 -12.43 0.42 -14.35
CA SER A 35 -10.97 0.23 -14.42
C SER A 35 -10.57 -1.14 -13.86
N MET A 36 -9.32 -1.55 -14.09
CA MET A 36 -8.77 -2.82 -13.60
C MET A 36 -7.34 -2.65 -13.07
N VAL A 37 -7.00 -3.34 -11.97
CA VAL A 37 -5.62 -3.41 -11.48
C VAL A 37 -4.95 -4.68 -11.99
N LEU A 38 -3.76 -4.55 -12.57
CA LEU A 38 -2.88 -5.65 -12.95
C LEU A 38 -1.73 -5.75 -11.94
N GLU A 39 -1.77 -6.80 -11.11
CA GLU A 39 -0.78 -7.02 -10.04
C GLU A 39 0.13 -8.22 -10.36
N GLY A 40 1.44 -7.98 -10.33
CA GLY A 40 2.44 -9.05 -10.49
C GLY A 40 2.33 -9.81 -11.82
N VAL A 41 2.10 -9.07 -12.91
CA VAL A 41 1.92 -9.61 -14.28
C VAL A 41 3.19 -9.35 -15.11
N PRO A 42 3.68 -10.31 -15.93
CA PRO A 42 4.78 -10.06 -16.85
C PRO A 42 4.52 -8.85 -17.74
N THR A 43 5.51 -7.97 -17.86
CA THR A 43 5.40 -6.68 -18.56
C THR A 43 4.79 -6.78 -19.96
N ALA A 44 5.18 -7.78 -20.75
CA ALA A 44 4.66 -7.98 -22.10
C ALA A 44 3.18 -8.42 -22.11
N LEU A 45 2.77 -9.23 -21.12
CA LEU A 45 1.38 -9.64 -20.99
C LEU A 45 0.51 -8.48 -20.50
N ALA A 46 0.98 -7.70 -19.52
CA ALA A 46 0.28 -6.51 -19.05
C ALA A 46 0.05 -5.51 -20.18
N LYS A 47 1.09 -5.24 -21.00
CA LYS A 47 0.97 -4.43 -22.21
C LYS A 47 -0.14 -4.96 -23.13
N LYS A 48 -0.12 -6.27 -23.44
CA LYS A 48 -1.13 -6.88 -24.31
C LYS A 48 -2.54 -6.74 -23.73
N VAL A 49 -2.71 -6.89 -22.42
CA VAL A 49 -4.03 -6.70 -21.78
C VAL A 49 -4.49 -5.26 -21.92
N THR A 50 -3.65 -4.27 -21.62
CA THR A 50 -3.97 -2.85 -21.80
C THR A 50 -4.38 -2.51 -23.23
N GLU A 51 -3.70 -3.08 -24.23
CA GLU A 51 -4.02 -2.83 -25.65
C GLU A 51 -5.33 -3.49 -26.11
N GLU A 52 -5.85 -4.48 -25.38
CA GLU A 52 -7.01 -5.29 -25.78
C GLU A 52 -8.31 -4.91 -25.06
N VAL A 53 -8.23 -4.08 -24.02
CA VAL A 53 -9.39 -3.59 -23.26
C VAL A 53 -9.49 -2.08 -23.40
N SER A 54 -10.70 -1.55 -23.39
CA SER A 54 -10.98 -0.11 -23.54
C SER A 54 -11.00 0.65 -22.20
N VAL A 55 -11.09 -0.07 -21.08
CA VAL A 55 -11.12 0.53 -19.73
C VAL A 55 -9.69 0.70 -19.19
N PRO A 56 -9.40 1.76 -18.40
CA PRO A 56 -8.07 2.00 -17.86
C PRO A 56 -7.51 0.83 -17.04
N THR A 57 -6.25 0.48 -17.29
CA THR A 57 -5.49 -0.48 -16.48
C THR A 57 -4.52 0.23 -15.54
N ILE A 58 -4.41 -0.25 -14.30
CA ILE A 58 -3.53 0.28 -13.27
C ILE A 58 -2.51 -0.78 -12.88
N GLY A 59 -1.22 -0.53 -13.10
CA GLY A 59 -0.16 -1.48 -12.85
C GLY A 59 0.41 -1.41 -11.43
N ILE A 60 0.65 -2.56 -10.82
CA ILE A 60 1.53 -2.72 -9.65
C ILE A 60 2.39 -3.97 -9.85
N GLY A 61 3.67 -3.77 -10.17
CA GLY A 61 4.52 -4.88 -10.62
C GLY A 61 4.09 -5.48 -11.97
N ALA A 62 3.45 -4.67 -12.83
CA ALA A 62 3.01 -5.03 -14.18
C ALA A 62 3.78 -4.31 -15.31
N GLY A 63 4.86 -3.59 -14.96
CA GLY A 63 5.63 -2.80 -15.91
C GLY A 63 4.95 -1.47 -16.30
N PRO A 64 5.55 -0.71 -17.24
CA PRO A 64 5.18 0.68 -17.48
C PRO A 64 4.04 0.87 -18.48
N TYR A 65 3.50 -0.21 -19.06
CA TYR A 65 2.54 -0.15 -20.17
C TYR A 65 1.07 -0.21 -19.73
N CYS A 66 0.79 -0.11 -18.42
CA CYS A 66 -0.57 0.16 -17.93
C CYS A 66 -0.84 1.67 -18.01
N ASP A 67 -2.11 2.07 -18.11
CA ASP A 67 -2.51 3.48 -18.23
C ASP A 67 -2.21 4.30 -16.97
N GLY A 68 -2.17 3.63 -15.82
CA GLY A 68 -1.78 4.20 -14.53
C GLY A 68 -0.91 3.23 -13.73
N GLN A 69 -0.43 3.71 -12.58
CA GLN A 69 0.42 2.94 -11.66
C GLN A 69 -0.07 3.14 -10.22
N VAL A 70 0.10 2.10 -9.40
CA VAL A 70 -0.19 2.15 -7.96
C VAL A 70 0.94 1.49 -7.18
N LEU A 71 1.27 2.06 -6.01
CA LEU A 71 2.18 1.51 -5.03
C LEU A 71 1.57 1.68 -3.63
N VAL A 72 1.95 0.82 -2.69
CA VAL A 72 1.60 0.99 -1.29
C VAL A 72 2.47 2.11 -0.70
N ILE A 73 1.84 3.11 -0.06
CA ILE A 73 2.52 4.30 0.43
C ILE A 73 3.64 3.95 1.44
N ASN A 74 3.40 2.97 2.32
CA ASN A 74 4.38 2.54 3.31
C ASN A 74 5.64 1.95 2.68
N ASP A 75 5.49 1.18 1.60
CA ASP A 75 6.61 0.56 0.89
C ASP A 75 7.40 1.61 0.11
N MET A 76 6.71 2.53 -0.59
CA MET A 76 7.38 3.59 -1.35
C MET A 76 8.07 4.62 -0.45
N LEU A 77 7.57 4.85 0.77
CA LEU A 77 8.20 5.74 1.75
C LEU A 77 9.19 5.01 2.68
N GLY A 78 9.38 3.71 2.50
CA GLY A 78 10.32 2.94 3.32
C GLY A 78 10.02 3.03 4.82
N MET A 79 8.74 2.96 5.21
CA MET A 79 8.33 3.13 6.61
C MET A 79 8.74 1.97 7.52
N PHE A 80 8.88 0.78 6.97
CA PHE A 80 9.16 -0.44 7.73
C PHE A 80 10.42 -1.14 7.23
N SER A 81 11.09 -1.85 8.14
CA SER A 81 12.16 -2.78 7.80
C SER A 81 11.57 -4.12 7.38
N GLY A 82 12.06 -4.73 6.29
CA GLY A 82 11.61 -6.05 5.87
C GLY A 82 11.78 -6.29 4.38
N HIS A 83 11.12 -7.33 3.89
CA HIS A 83 11.08 -7.64 2.47
C HIS A 83 10.26 -6.59 1.71
N ILE A 84 10.94 -5.83 0.85
CA ILE A 84 10.29 -4.91 -0.08
C ILE A 84 10.09 -5.65 -1.40
N PRO A 85 8.86 -5.71 -1.96
CA PRO A 85 8.64 -6.36 -3.24
C PRO A 85 9.53 -5.75 -4.32
N LYS A 86 10.08 -6.58 -5.21
CA LYS A 86 11.04 -6.17 -6.25
C LYS A 86 10.56 -5.00 -7.13
N PHE A 87 9.24 -4.88 -7.33
CA PHE A 87 8.66 -3.84 -8.17
C PHE A 87 8.49 -2.48 -7.47
N VAL A 88 8.73 -2.40 -6.16
CA VAL A 88 8.64 -1.15 -5.41
C VAL A 88 9.93 -0.36 -5.58
N LYS A 89 9.80 0.93 -5.92
CA LYS A 89 10.85 1.93 -5.74
C LYS A 89 10.65 2.62 -4.40
N LYS A 90 11.65 2.57 -3.51
CA LYS A 90 11.73 3.45 -2.35
C LYS A 90 12.09 4.86 -2.82
N TYR A 91 11.24 5.83 -2.51
CA TYR A 91 11.48 7.25 -2.76
C TYR A 91 12.14 7.95 -1.57
N VAL A 92 11.94 7.41 -0.36
CA VAL A 92 12.59 7.83 0.87
C VAL A 92 12.75 6.62 1.79
N ASP A 93 13.64 6.70 2.77
CA ASP A 93 13.84 5.69 3.81
C ASP A 93 13.42 6.29 5.16
N LEU A 94 12.12 6.22 5.48
CA LEU A 94 11.58 6.81 6.71
C LEU A 94 11.80 5.97 7.97
N GLN A 95 12.10 4.67 7.82
CA GLN A 95 12.25 3.76 8.95
C GLN A 95 13.19 4.30 10.05
N PRO A 96 14.38 4.85 9.74
CA PRO A 96 15.27 5.37 10.78
C PRO A 96 14.65 6.54 11.56
N LEU A 97 13.97 7.46 10.85
CA LEU A 97 13.32 8.63 11.43
C LEU A 97 12.13 8.25 12.30
N ILE A 98 11.32 7.27 11.84
CA ILE A 98 10.22 6.73 12.62
C ILE A 98 10.75 6.10 13.91
N MET A 99 11.83 5.31 13.82
CA MET A 99 12.44 4.68 14.99
C MET A 99 13.01 5.69 15.98
N GLU A 100 13.57 6.80 15.51
CA GLU A 100 14.03 7.90 16.35
C GLU A 100 12.86 8.56 17.09
N ALA A 101 11.81 8.94 16.35
CA ALA A 101 10.62 9.56 16.93
C ALA A 101 9.95 8.67 18.00
N LEU A 102 9.83 7.37 17.72
CA LEU A 102 9.25 6.41 18.68
C LEU A 102 10.11 6.25 19.94
N LYS A 103 11.45 6.31 19.83
CA LYS A 103 12.35 6.28 20.98
C LYS A 103 12.23 7.56 21.81
N ALA A 104 12.15 8.71 21.16
CA ALA A 104 11.96 10.00 21.82
C ALA A 104 10.63 10.01 22.59
N TYR A 105 9.53 9.66 21.91
CA TYR A 105 8.21 9.54 22.55
C TYR A 105 8.21 8.59 23.74
N LYS A 106 8.79 7.39 23.59
CA LYS A 106 8.91 6.42 24.69
C LYS A 106 9.65 7.04 25.88
N LYS A 107 10.79 7.68 25.64
CA LYS A 107 11.60 8.31 26.68
C LYS A 107 10.81 9.38 27.42
N GLU A 108 10.13 10.27 26.70
CA GLU A 108 9.37 11.37 27.30
C GLU A 108 8.18 10.87 28.14
N VAL A 109 7.54 9.78 27.72
CA VAL A 109 6.50 9.09 28.51
C VAL A 109 7.09 8.45 29.77
N GLU A 110 8.23 7.75 29.66
CA GLU A 110 8.89 7.10 30.80
C GLU A 110 9.43 8.11 31.83
N GLU A 111 9.91 9.27 31.36
CA GLU A 111 10.39 10.37 32.22
C GLU A 111 9.26 11.26 32.75
N GLY A 112 8.03 11.11 32.24
CA GLY A 112 6.89 11.93 32.60
C GLY A 112 6.94 13.37 32.07
N SER A 113 7.78 13.66 31.08
CA SER A 113 7.84 14.95 30.40
C SER A 113 6.77 15.10 29.31
N PHE A 114 6.27 13.97 28.77
CA PHE A 114 5.07 13.92 27.94
C PHE A 114 3.96 13.08 28.60
N PRO A 115 2.69 13.54 28.57
CA PRO A 115 2.24 14.84 28.07
C PRO A 115 2.60 15.99 29.03
N GLY A 116 3.08 17.11 28.46
CA GLY A 116 3.22 18.38 29.17
C GLY A 116 1.88 19.11 29.34
N PRO A 117 1.82 20.18 30.17
CA PRO A 117 0.59 20.97 30.39
C PRO A 117 -0.08 21.48 29.10
N GLU A 118 0.71 21.81 28.08
CA GLU A 118 0.25 22.26 26.77
C GLU A 118 -0.49 21.19 25.95
N HIS A 119 -0.33 19.92 26.34
CA HIS A 119 -1.02 18.77 25.75
C HIS A 119 -2.27 18.36 26.56
N GLY A 120 -2.52 19.01 27.71
CA GLY A 120 -3.67 18.78 28.56
C GLY A 120 -4.77 19.81 28.36
N PHE A 121 -5.99 19.45 28.76
CA PHE A 121 -7.10 20.39 28.88
C PHE A 121 -7.31 20.75 30.36
N THR A 122 -7.71 21.99 30.62
CA THR A 122 -7.99 22.48 31.98
C THR A 122 -9.47 22.34 32.32
N ILE A 123 -9.76 22.24 33.62
CA ILE A 123 -11.09 22.35 34.21
C ILE A 123 -10.99 23.38 35.34
N SER A 124 -12.04 24.16 35.58
CA SER A 124 -12.03 25.15 36.67
C SER A 124 -12.14 24.48 38.03
N ASP A 125 -11.45 25.03 39.02
CA ASP A 125 -11.51 24.56 40.42
C ASP A 125 -12.95 24.53 40.94
N ASP A 126 -13.78 25.54 40.64
CA ASP A 126 -15.21 25.59 41.00
C ASP A 126 -16.04 24.38 40.54
N VAL A 127 -15.64 23.73 39.44
CA VAL A 127 -16.32 22.55 38.89
C VAL A 127 -15.75 21.29 39.53
N LEU A 128 -14.43 21.23 39.73
CA LEU A 128 -13.75 20.14 40.44
C LEU A 128 -14.26 20.01 41.88
N ASP A 129 -14.38 21.12 42.60
CA ASP A 129 -14.79 21.18 44.01
C ASP A 129 -16.24 20.72 44.22
N LYS A 130 -17.06 20.68 43.15
CA LYS A 130 -18.46 20.20 43.19
C LYS A 130 -18.60 18.71 42.89
N LEU A 131 -17.52 17.98 42.59
CA LEU A 131 -17.56 16.54 42.29
C LEU A 131 -17.68 15.67 43.55
N TYR A 132 -17.29 16.18 44.71
CA TYR A 132 -17.33 15.52 46.02
C TYR A 132 -17.96 16.44 47.07
#